data_AF-A0A5E4QQU9-F1
#
_entry.id   AF-A0A5E4QQU9-F1
#
_cell.length_a   1.000
_cell.length_b   1.000
_cell.length_c   1.000
_cell.angle_alpha   90.00
_cell.angle_beta   90.00
_cell.angle_gamma   90.00
#
_symmetry.space_group_name_H-M   'P 1'
#
loop_
_entity.id
_entity.type
_entity.pdbx_description
1 polymer ?
#
loop_
_entity_poly.entity_id
_entity_poly.type
_entity_poly.pdbx_seq_one_letter_code
_entity_poly.pdbx_strand_id
1 'polypeptide(L)'
;MLVYYCDVPASLKMKPKDHSCEGAGRTTHWIILIVVGALSLVNNPVLTVAKYVSRISPGTKFYDVLNQTNYPGAYIYTYIFNVTNGDRFISGEDHNLKVEEGTPNK
;
A
#
# COMPACT_ATOMS: atom_id res chain seq x y z
N MET A 1 -6.34 -8.67 -62.19
CA MET A 1 -6.50 -8.06 -63.53
C MET A 1 -5.90 -6.66 -63.44
N LEU A 2 -4.76 -6.47 -64.12
CA LEU A 2 -3.93 -5.27 -64.10
C LEU A 2 -4.60 -4.12 -64.87
N VAL A 3 -4.55 -2.90 -64.33
CA VAL A 3 -4.25 -1.69 -65.13
C VAL A 3 -3.58 -0.65 -64.20
N TYR A 4 -2.25 -0.57 -64.22
CA TYR A 4 -1.53 0.62 -63.75
C TYR A 4 -1.27 1.50 -64.97
N TYR A 5 -1.87 2.69 -65.01
CA TYR A 5 -1.51 3.73 -65.97
C TYR A 5 -0.28 4.49 -65.43
N CYS A 6 0.87 4.33 -66.09
CA CYS A 6 1.94 5.31 -66.08
C CYS A 6 2.47 5.42 -67.51
N ASP A 7 1.85 6.31 -68.26
CA ASP A 7 2.47 6.92 -69.44
C ASP A 7 3.41 8.06 -68.96
N VAL A 8 4.34 8.48 -69.83
CA VAL A 8 5.33 9.60 -69.72
C VAL A 8 6.81 9.14 -69.60
N PRO A 9 7.72 9.71 -70.44
CA PRO A 9 8.63 8.90 -71.23
C PRO A 9 10.06 8.79 -70.67
N ALA A 10 10.74 7.81 -71.26
CA ALA A 10 12.15 7.50 -71.10
C ALA A 10 13.05 8.74 -71.20
N SER A 11 13.76 9.04 -70.10
CA SER A 11 15.19 9.42 -70.07
C SER A 11 15.52 10.02 -68.71
N LEU A 12 15.89 9.18 -67.72
CA LEU A 12 16.72 9.58 -66.58
C LEU A 12 17.24 8.32 -65.89
N LYS A 13 18.51 7.97 -66.15
CA LYS A 13 19.26 6.98 -65.38
C LYS A 13 19.28 7.42 -63.90
N MET A 14 18.54 6.74 -63.03
CA MET A 14 18.76 6.79 -61.58
C MET A 14 18.96 5.38 -61.04
N LYS A 15 20.06 5.22 -60.28
CA LYS A 15 20.45 4.00 -59.56
C LYS A 15 19.27 3.46 -58.73
N PRO A 16 19.11 2.13 -58.62
CA PRO A 16 18.16 1.55 -57.67
C PRO A 16 18.64 1.91 -56.25
N LYS A 17 17.80 2.65 -55.52
CA LYS A 17 17.98 2.87 -54.09
C LYS A 17 17.08 1.84 -53.41
N ASP A 18 17.73 0.90 -52.75
CA ASP A 18 17.11 -0.30 -52.21
C ASP A 18 15.90 0.02 -51.33
N HIS A 19 14.79 -0.63 -51.65
CA HIS A 19 13.61 -0.75 -50.79
C HIS A 19 14.01 -1.47 -49.50
N SER A 20 14.42 -0.72 -48.48
CA SER A 20 14.72 -1.26 -47.15
C SER A 20 13.57 -0.97 -46.18
N CYS A 21 12.64 -1.93 -46.11
CA CYS A 21 11.75 -2.27 -45.00
C CYS A 21 11.36 -1.17 -43.99
N GLU A 22 10.30 -0.41 -44.27
CA GLU A 22 9.47 0.24 -43.24
C GLU A 22 8.55 -0.79 -42.54
N GLY A 23 9.16 -1.71 -41.79
CA GLY A 23 8.44 -2.67 -40.93
C GLY A 23 8.78 -2.56 -39.44
N ALA A 24 9.84 -1.79 -39.10
CA ALA A 24 10.38 -1.70 -37.74
C ALA A 24 9.65 -0.69 -36.84
N GLY A 25 8.75 0.13 -37.40
CA GLY A 25 8.02 1.15 -36.65
C GLY A 25 6.83 0.61 -35.86
N ARG A 26 6.21 -0.52 -36.24
CA ARG A 26 4.92 -0.93 -35.63
C ARG A 26 5.08 -1.75 -34.34
N THR A 27 6.16 -2.50 -34.19
CA THR A 27 6.42 -3.37 -33.00
C THR A 27 6.99 -2.61 -31.81
N THR A 28 7.74 -1.53 -32.05
CA THR A 28 8.31 -0.68 -31.00
C THR A 28 7.24 0.03 -30.17
N HIS A 29 6.13 0.44 -30.79
CA HIS A 29 5.02 1.09 -30.09
C HIS A 29 4.36 0.17 -29.06
N TRP A 30 4.17 -1.12 -29.38
CA TRP A 30 3.59 -2.09 -28.45
C TRP A 30 4.48 -2.36 -27.25
N ILE A 31 5.79 -2.46 -27.47
CA ILE A 31 6.76 -2.66 -26.40
C ILE A 31 6.77 -1.45 -25.46
N ILE A 32 6.75 -0.22 -26.02
CA ILE A 32 6.70 1.00 -25.21
C ILE A 32 5.43 1.05 -24.35
N LEU A 33 4.26 0.72 -24.92
CA LEU A 33 3.00 0.71 -24.17
C LEU A 33 3.00 -0.34 -23.04
N ILE A 34 3.57 -1.52 -23.28
CA ILE A 34 3.70 -2.57 -22.26
C ILE A 34 4.64 -2.12 -21.14
N VAL A 35 5.78 -1.51 -21.49
CA VAL A 35 6.75 -1.01 -20.51
C VAL A 35 6.14 0.11 -19.67
N VAL A 36 5.45 1.08 -20.29
CA VAL A 36 4.78 2.17 -19.57
C VAL A 36 3.68 1.62 -18.65
N GLY A 37 2.86 0.68 -19.13
CA GLY A 37 1.82 0.03 -18.32
C GLY A 37 2.40 -0.75 -17.13
N ALA A 38 3.48 -1.50 -17.35
CA ALA A 38 4.17 -2.22 -16.28
C ALA A 38 4.76 -1.27 -15.23
N LEU A 39 5.36 -0.15 -15.65
CA LEU A 39 5.89 0.87 -14.75
C LEU A 39 4.77 1.57 -13.96
N SER A 40 3.59 1.78 -14.55
CA SER A 40 2.41 2.32 -13.85
C SER A 40 1.86 1.37 -12.78
N LEU A 41 1.97 0.05 -12.97
CA LEU A 41 1.56 -0.94 -11.97
C LEU A 41 2.54 -1.00 -10.79
N VAL A 42 3.85 -0.90 -11.05
CA VAL A 42 4.89 -0.89 -10.01
C VAL A 42 4.82 0.39 -9.19
N ASN A 43 4.65 1.53 -9.86
CA ASN A 43 4.52 2.83 -9.22
C ASN A 43 3.06 3.16 -8.97
N ASN A 44 2.38 2.38 -8.12
CA ASN A 44 1.04 2.74 -7.67
C ASN A 44 1.13 4.09 -6.92
N PRO A 45 0.71 5.20 -7.54
CA PRO A 45 0.93 6.52 -6.97
C PRO A 45 0.05 6.70 -5.72
N VAL A 46 -1.11 6.04 -5.69
CA VAL A 46 -2.03 6.04 -4.55
C VAL A 46 -1.36 5.37 -3.34
N LEU A 47 -0.73 4.21 -3.53
CA LEU A 47 -0.02 3.52 -2.44
C LEU A 47 1.19 4.32 -1.93
N THR A 48 1.89 5.00 -2.84
CA THR A 48 3.05 5.84 -2.49
C THR A 48 2.64 7.06 -1.68
N VAL A 49 1.59 7.75 -2.11
CA VAL A 49 1.00 8.88 -1.37
C VAL A 49 0.44 8.41 -0.03
N ALA A 50 -0.27 7.27 0.00
CA ALA A 50 -0.79 6.71 1.25
C ALA A 50 0.32 6.43 2.27
N LYS A 51 1.42 5.80 1.85
CA LYS A 51 2.60 5.56 2.71
C LYS A 51 3.26 6.85 3.20
N TYR A 52 3.28 7.90 2.37
CA TYR A 52 3.88 9.18 2.75
C TYR A 52 3.01 9.93 3.76
N VAL A 53 1.69 9.96 3.54
CA VAL A 53 0.73 10.63 4.43
C VAL A 53 0.55 9.87 5.75
N SER A 54 0.59 8.54 5.74
CA SER A 54 0.48 7.71 6.94
C SER A 54 1.78 7.60 7.74
N ARG A 55 2.87 8.20 7.26
CA ARG A 55 4.15 8.20 7.98
C ARG A 55 4.03 8.99 9.28
N ILE A 56 4.47 8.37 10.37
CA ILE A 56 4.62 9.02 11.67
C ILE A 56 6.01 9.68 11.69
N SER A 57 6.07 10.96 11.37
CA SER A 57 7.30 11.77 11.39
C SER A 57 6.99 13.21 11.80
N PRO A 58 7.94 13.94 12.41
CA PRO A 58 7.70 15.32 12.85
C PRO A 58 7.11 16.19 11.73
N GLY A 59 5.99 16.86 12.01
CA GLY A 59 5.24 17.69 11.05
C GLY A 59 4.13 16.98 10.28
N THR A 60 3.90 15.67 10.49
CA THR A 60 2.72 14.98 9.94
C THR A 60 1.54 15.02 10.91
N LYS A 61 0.31 14.97 10.37
CA LYS A 61 -0.91 14.98 11.20
C LYS A 61 -1.00 13.82 12.17
N PHE A 62 -0.50 12.63 11.78
CA PHE A 62 -0.45 11.47 12.67
C PHE A 62 0.55 11.66 13.80
N TYR A 63 1.69 12.31 13.54
CA TYR A 63 2.64 12.67 14.60
C TYR A 63 2.01 13.64 15.60
N ASP A 64 1.30 14.67 15.12
CA ASP A 64 0.63 15.63 15.99
C ASP A 64 -0.44 14.96 16.86
N VAL A 65 -1.25 14.07 16.29
CA VAL A 65 -2.32 13.35 16.99
C VAL A 65 -1.77 12.39 18.05
N LEU A 66 -0.71 11.63 17.72
CA LEU A 66 -0.10 10.69 18.66
C LEU A 66 0.71 11.38 19.76
N ASN A 67 1.25 12.57 19.46
CA ASN A 67 2.05 13.34 20.40
C ASN A 67 1.22 14.35 21.21
N GLN A 68 -0.09 14.42 20.96
CA GLN A 68 -1.02 15.19 21.79
C GLN A 68 -1.17 14.53 23.15
N THR A 69 -0.78 15.24 24.21
CA THR A 69 -0.92 14.81 25.61
C THR A 69 -2.38 14.65 26.04
N ASN A 70 -3.32 15.26 25.31
CA ASN A 70 -4.77 15.29 25.62
C ASN A 70 -5.62 14.57 24.56
N TYR A 71 -5.10 13.54 23.91
CA TYR A 71 -5.97 12.66 23.14
C TYR A 71 -6.94 11.96 24.11
N PRO A 72 -8.26 11.86 23.83
CA PRO A 72 -9.18 11.09 24.65
C PRO A 72 -8.73 9.62 24.62
N GLY A 73 -7.92 9.24 25.60
CA GLY A 73 -7.36 7.91 25.73
C GLY A 73 -8.42 6.90 26.12
N ALA A 74 -8.03 5.63 26.11
CA ALA A 74 -8.84 4.58 26.72
C ALA A 74 -8.75 4.68 28.25
N TYR A 75 -9.90 4.75 28.92
CA TYR A 75 -9.96 4.60 30.38
C TYR A 75 -9.88 3.11 30.72
N ILE A 76 -8.83 2.72 31.46
CA ILE A 76 -8.68 1.35 31.97
C ILE A 76 -9.09 1.36 33.44
N TYR A 77 -10.19 0.69 33.76
CA TYR A 77 -10.61 0.45 35.14
C TYR A 77 -10.13 -0.93 35.56
N THR A 78 -9.33 -0.99 36.63
CA THR A 78 -8.86 -2.26 37.20
C THR A 78 -9.45 -2.44 38.58
N TYR A 79 -10.13 -3.56 38.79
CA TYR A 79 -10.70 -3.95 40.08
C TYR A 79 -9.83 -5.04 40.67
N ILE A 80 -9.31 -4.81 41.88
CA ILE A 80 -8.49 -5.78 42.61
C ILE A 80 -9.36 -6.36 43.71
N PHE A 81 -9.40 -7.68 43.84
CA PHE A 81 -10.10 -8.37 44.91
C PHE A 81 -9.08 -9.06 45.81
N ASN A 82 -9.06 -8.68 47.08
CA ASN A 82 -8.23 -9.31 48.08
C ASN A 82 -8.89 -10.60 48.58
N VAL A 83 -8.14 -11.69 48.65
CA VAL A 83 -8.65 -12.99 49.10
C VAL A 83 -8.42 -13.13 50.60
N THR A 84 -9.49 -13.30 51.39
CA THR A 84 -9.41 -13.30 52.87
C THR A 84 -9.38 -14.69 53.49
N ASN A 85 -9.79 -15.73 52.75
CA ASN A 85 -9.86 -17.11 53.26
C ASN A 85 -9.15 -18.15 52.37
N GLY A 86 -8.08 -17.77 51.67
CA GLY A 86 -7.41 -18.63 50.68
C GLY A 86 -7.04 -20.02 51.21
N ASP A 87 -6.37 -20.10 52.36
CA ASP A 87 -5.93 -21.37 52.95
C ASP A 87 -7.11 -22.27 53.38
N ARG A 88 -8.16 -21.66 53.95
CA ARG A 88 -9.37 -22.35 54.39
C ARG A 88 -10.24 -22.81 53.23
N PHE A 89 -10.20 -22.08 52.11
CA PHE A 89 -10.86 -22.47 50.88
C PHE A 89 -10.14 -23.65 50.21
N ILE A 90 -8.80 -23.60 50.10
CA ILE A 90 -8.01 -24.67 49.47
C ILE A 90 -8.11 -25.98 50.27
N SER A 91 -8.16 -25.89 51.60
CA SER A 91 -8.33 -27.06 52.48
C SER A 91 -9.76 -27.64 52.48
N GLY A 92 -10.72 -26.97 51.82
CA GLY A 92 -12.13 -27.40 51.76
C GLY A 92 -12.93 -27.13 53.04
N GLU A 93 -12.34 -26.44 54.02
CA GLU A 93 -13.02 -26.06 55.26
C GLU A 93 -14.06 -24.97 55.02
N ASP A 94 -13.75 -24.01 54.16
CA ASP A 94 -14.71 -23.05 53.61
C ASP A 94 -15.11 -23.47 52.19
N HIS A 95 -16.41 -23.65 51.95
CA HIS A 95 -16.94 -24.03 50.63
C HIS A 95 -16.90 -22.90 49.59
N ASN A 96 -16.79 -21.65 50.03
CA ASN A 96 -16.81 -20.47 49.17
C ASN A 96 -15.57 -19.60 49.39
N LEU A 97 -15.00 -19.10 48.29
CA LEU A 97 -13.91 -18.13 48.32
C LEU A 97 -14.48 -16.77 48.74
N LYS A 98 -13.93 -16.20 49.81
CA LYS A 98 -14.28 -14.88 50.34
C LYS A 98 -13.28 -13.87 49.79
N VAL A 99 -13.82 -12.82 49.21
CA VAL A 99 -13.04 -11.72 48.66
C VAL A 99 -13.59 -10.39 49.14
N GLU A 100 -12.70 -9.42 49.26
CA GLU A 100 -13.03 -8.02 49.56
C GLU A 100 -12.51 -7.14 48.43
N GLU A 101 -13.26 -6.12 48.05
CA GLU A 101 -12.81 -5.15 47.05
C GLU A 101 -11.60 -4.38 47.62
N GLY A 102 -10.45 -4.57 46.99
CA GLY A 102 -9.26 -3.80 47.24
C GLY A 102 -9.29 -2.51 46.43
N THR A 103 -9.09 -1.38 47.09
CA THR A 103 -8.83 -0.13 46.37
C THR A 103 -7.47 -0.25 45.67
N PRO A 104 -7.35 0.05 44.36
CA PRO A 104 -6.03 0.18 43.76
C PRO A 104 -5.26 1.25 44.52
N ASN A 105 -4.13 0.86 45.12
CA ASN A 105 -3.24 1.81 45.78
C ASN A 105 -2.75 2.82 44.73
N LYS A 106 -3.00 4.10 45.01
CA LYS A 106 -2.65 5.24 44.16
C LYS A 106 -1.18 5.29 43.81
#